data_AF-A0A9D8UAH4-F1
#
_entry.id   AF-A0A9D8UAH4-F1
#
_cell.length_a   1.000
_cell.length_b   1.000
_cell.length_c   1.000
_cell.angle_alpha   90.00
_cell.angle_beta   90.00
_cell.angle_gamma   90.00
#
_symmetry.space_group_name_H-M   'P 1'
#
loop_
_entity.id
_entity.type
_entity.pdbx_description
1 polymer ?
#
loop_
_entity_poly.entity_id
_entity_poly.type
_entity_poly.pdbx_seq_one_letter_code
_entity_poly.pdbx_strand_id
1 'polypeptide(L)'
;MNRFDRLSYQYVAETLLATALFVGTSFLAQWYLEDKPGLTINVLISLMATVPMFLVLWALVRYFRRVDERERYIMAIAGSITLLVGVFVAFFLAKIENFLPVDLNLYAGFLFVLWSFLTVVVRWKN
;
A
#
# COMPACT_ATOMS: atom_id res chain seq x y z
N MET A 1 19.16 8.40 -17.18
CA MET A 1 18.16 7.59 -16.46
C MET A 1 18.38 6.14 -16.85
N ASN A 2 18.86 5.33 -15.92
CA ASN A 2 19.21 3.94 -16.16
C ASN A 2 17.94 3.08 -16.32
N ARG A 3 18.09 1.90 -16.94
CA ARG A 3 16.98 0.93 -17.10
C ARG A 3 16.33 0.58 -15.76
N PHE A 4 17.15 0.56 -14.71
CA PHE A 4 16.74 0.36 -13.33
C PHE A 4 15.85 1.50 -12.81
N ASP A 5 16.26 2.77 -12.97
CA ASP A 5 15.46 3.93 -12.57
C ASP A 5 14.08 3.91 -13.19
N ARG A 6 14.00 3.57 -14.48
CA ARG A 6 12.72 3.45 -15.21
C ARG A 6 11.81 2.38 -14.62
N LEU A 7 12.37 1.22 -14.25
CA LEU A 7 11.60 0.15 -13.59
C LEU A 7 11.09 0.59 -12.21
N SER A 8 11.86 1.40 -11.50
CA SER A 8 11.51 1.86 -10.16
C SER A 8 10.49 2.99 -10.18
N TYR A 9 10.59 3.93 -11.11
CA TYR A 9 9.53 4.92 -11.34
C TYR A 9 8.23 4.26 -11.79
N GLN A 10 8.30 3.22 -12.63
CA GLN A 10 7.13 2.44 -13.00
C GLN A 10 6.52 1.74 -11.78
N TYR A 11 7.33 1.11 -10.93
CA TYR A 11 6.85 0.50 -9.70
C TYR A 11 6.16 1.53 -8.79
N VAL A 12 6.80 2.68 -8.54
CA VAL A 12 6.23 3.76 -7.71
C VAL A 12 4.90 4.25 -8.29
N ALA A 13 4.84 4.47 -9.60
CA ALA A 13 3.61 4.89 -10.28
C ALA A 13 2.50 3.84 -10.17
N GLU A 14 2.83 2.55 -10.38
CA GLU A 14 1.86 1.44 -10.24
C GLU A 14 1.35 1.33 -8.80
N THR A 15 2.20 1.49 -7.79
CA THR A 15 1.77 1.51 -6.38
C THR A 15 0.93 2.74 -6.04
N LEU A 16 1.29 3.94 -6.50
CA LEU A 16 0.50 5.15 -6.26
C LEU A 16 -0.87 5.08 -6.94
N LEU A 17 -0.94 4.55 -8.16
CA LEU A 17 -2.20 4.32 -8.87
C LEU A 17 -3.07 3.30 -8.15
N ALA A 18 -2.49 2.21 -7.65
CA ALA A 18 -3.24 1.23 -6.87
C ALA A 18 -3.75 1.82 -5.54
N THR A 19 -2.96 2.65 -4.86
CA THR A 19 -3.41 3.38 -3.66
C THR A 19 -4.52 4.37 -3.97
N ALA A 20 -4.39 5.14 -5.07
CA ALA A 20 -5.45 6.07 -5.49
C ALA A 20 -6.73 5.31 -5.86
N LEU A 21 -6.61 4.16 -6.54
CA LEU A 21 -7.73 3.27 -6.83
C LEU A 21 -8.38 2.79 -5.52
N PHE A 22 -7.60 2.32 -4.55
CA PHE A 22 -8.09 1.89 -3.24
C PHE A 22 -8.89 3.00 -2.57
N VAL A 23 -8.30 4.20 -2.38
CA VAL A 23 -8.96 5.35 -1.75
C VAL A 23 -10.26 5.71 -2.49
N GLY A 24 -10.21 5.80 -3.83
CA GLY A 24 -11.39 6.11 -4.63
C GLY A 24 -12.49 5.06 -4.49
N THR A 25 -12.13 3.78 -4.52
CA THR A 25 -13.09 2.69 -4.32
C THR A 25 -13.63 2.64 -2.90
N SER A 26 -12.84 2.96 -1.88
CA SER A 26 -13.29 3.02 -0.47
C SER A 26 -14.30 4.14 -0.25
N PHE A 27 -14.06 5.33 -0.82
CA PHE A 27 -15.03 6.44 -0.77
C PHE A 27 -16.36 6.08 -1.46
N LEU A 28 -16.31 5.48 -2.65
CA LEU A 28 -17.51 5.05 -3.36
C LEU A 28 -18.23 3.93 -2.64
N ALA A 29 -17.49 2.97 -2.07
CA ALA A 29 -18.02 1.87 -1.29
C ALA A 29 -18.79 2.35 -0.07
N GLN A 30 -18.23 3.33 0.67
CA GLN A 30 -18.91 3.90 1.84
C GLN A 30 -20.26 4.50 1.45
N TRP A 31 -20.29 5.34 0.40
CA TRP A 31 -21.53 5.94 -0.09
C TRP A 31 -22.58 4.90 -0.50
N TYR A 32 -22.14 3.81 -1.16
CA TYR A 32 -23.03 2.74 -1.60
C TYR A 32 -23.58 1.88 -0.44
N LEU A 33 -22.77 1.68 0.61
CA LEU A 33 -23.15 0.92 1.80
C LEU A 33 -24.14 1.66 2.68
N GLU A 34 -24.05 2.99 2.73
CA GLU A 34 -25.01 3.85 3.44
C GLU A 34 -26.40 3.81 2.77
N ASP A 35 -26.46 3.77 1.43
CA ASP A 35 -27.72 3.78 0.67
C ASP A 35 -28.38 2.38 0.58
N LYS A 36 -27.58 1.29 0.58
CA LYS A 36 -28.09 -0.09 0.45
C LYS A 36 -27.43 -1.05 1.44
N PRO A 37 -27.89 -1.09 2.70
CA PRO A 37 -27.41 -2.05 3.67
C PRO A 37 -27.85 -3.47 3.29
N GLY A 38 -26.90 -4.32 2.87
CA GLY A 38 -27.15 -5.71 2.52
C GLY A 38 -25.88 -6.56 2.59
N LEU A 39 -25.99 -7.77 3.14
CA LEU A 39 -24.86 -8.68 3.36
C LEU A 39 -24.13 -9.02 2.04
N THR A 40 -24.88 -9.26 0.98
CA THR A 40 -24.32 -9.54 -0.36
C THR A 40 -23.49 -8.37 -0.90
N ILE A 41 -23.96 -7.14 -0.71
CA ILE A 41 -23.26 -5.92 -1.17
C ILE A 41 -21.98 -5.72 -0.35
N ASN A 42 -22.04 -5.91 0.96
CA ASN A 42 -20.86 -5.87 1.84
C ASN A 42 -19.77 -6.87 1.41
N VAL A 43 -20.15 -8.11 1.10
CA VAL A 43 -19.20 -9.13 0.64
C VAL A 43 -18.58 -8.77 -0.70
N LEU A 44 -19.40 -8.32 -1.67
CA LEU A 44 -18.91 -7.89 -2.98
C LEU A 44 -17.95 -6.72 -2.88
N ILE A 45 -18.28 -5.69 -2.11
CA ILE A 45 -17.43 -4.52 -1.88
C ILE A 45 -16.13 -4.93 -1.19
N SER A 46 -16.20 -5.82 -0.19
CA SER A 46 -15.01 -6.34 0.49
C SER A 46 -14.09 -7.11 -0.47
N LEU A 47 -14.66 -7.93 -1.37
CA LEU A 47 -13.89 -8.61 -2.41
C LEU A 47 -13.26 -7.60 -3.38
N MET A 48 -14.01 -6.59 -3.82
CA MET A 48 -13.47 -5.54 -4.70
C MET A 48 -12.36 -4.73 -4.04
N ALA A 49 -12.44 -4.48 -2.74
CA ALA A 49 -11.40 -3.80 -1.97
C ALA A 49 -10.08 -4.58 -1.90
N THR A 50 -10.08 -5.90 -2.18
CA THR A 50 -8.84 -6.68 -2.29
C THR A 50 -8.12 -6.53 -3.63
N VAL A 51 -8.80 -6.09 -4.69
CA VAL A 51 -8.22 -5.95 -6.04
C VAL A 51 -7.01 -5.01 -6.07
N PRO A 52 -7.06 -3.80 -5.45
CA PRO A 52 -5.88 -2.94 -5.33
C PRO A 52 -4.68 -3.64 -4.67
N MET A 53 -4.90 -4.47 -3.64
CA MET A 53 -3.83 -5.21 -2.97
C MET A 53 -3.17 -6.22 -3.92
N PHE A 54 -3.95 -6.94 -4.73
CA PHE A 54 -3.41 -7.86 -5.74
C PHE A 54 -2.61 -7.12 -6.83
N LEU A 55 -3.04 -5.93 -7.24
CA LEU A 55 -2.30 -5.10 -8.19
C LEU A 55 -0.94 -4.66 -7.64
N VAL A 56 -0.90 -4.25 -6.37
CA VAL A 56 0.36 -3.90 -5.68
C VAL A 56 1.28 -5.11 -5.58
N LEU A 57 0.75 -6.27 -5.16
CA LEU A 57 1.53 -7.52 -5.09
C LEU A 57 2.11 -7.91 -6.46
N TRP A 58 1.31 -7.77 -7.52
CA TRP A 58 1.76 -8.06 -8.88
C TRP A 58 2.84 -7.10 -9.37
N ALA A 59 2.69 -5.79 -9.10
CA ALA A 59 3.70 -4.78 -9.39
C ALA A 59 5.01 -5.09 -8.66
N LEU A 60 4.92 -5.48 -7.38
CA LEU A 60 6.06 -5.86 -6.55
C LEU A 60 6.76 -7.11 -7.12
N VAL A 61 6.03 -8.19 -7.41
CA VAL A 61 6.62 -9.40 -8.01
C VAL A 61 7.32 -9.09 -9.35
N ARG A 62 6.70 -8.29 -10.21
CA ARG A 62 7.27 -7.90 -11.51
C ARG A 62 8.53 -7.07 -11.36
N TYR A 63 8.52 -6.16 -10.39
CA TYR A 63 9.66 -5.33 -10.05
C TYR A 63 10.81 -6.21 -9.54
N PHE A 64 10.58 -7.02 -8.51
CA PHE A 64 11.58 -7.92 -7.92
C PHE A 64 12.23 -8.85 -8.94
N ARG A 65 11.46 -9.41 -9.88
CA ARG A 65 11.97 -10.29 -10.96
C ARG A 65 13.03 -9.65 -11.86
N ARG A 66 13.08 -8.32 -11.95
CA ARG A 66 13.97 -7.57 -12.87
C ARG A 66 15.14 -6.88 -12.17
N VAL A 67 15.28 -7.07 -10.86
CA VAL A 67 16.31 -6.46 -10.00
C VAL A 67 17.39 -7.48 -9.67
N ASP A 68 18.65 -7.03 -9.61
CA ASP A 68 19.81 -7.85 -9.23
C ASP A 68 19.68 -8.39 -7.79
N GLU A 69 20.27 -9.55 -7.50
CA GLU A 69 20.11 -10.24 -6.20
C GLU A 69 20.50 -9.38 -5.00
N ARG A 70 21.57 -8.57 -5.12
CA ARG A 70 22.04 -7.71 -4.02
C ARG A 70 21.04 -6.62 -3.68
N GLU A 71 20.47 -5.96 -4.68
CA GLU A 71 19.44 -4.94 -4.47
C GLU A 71 18.11 -5.55 -4.03
N ARG A 72 17.80 -6.75 -4.53
CA ARG A 72 16.63 -7.53 -4.12
C ARG A 72 16.67 -7.82 -2.62
N TYR A 73 17.83 -8.23 -2.11
CA TYR A 73 18.04 -8.50 -0.69
C TYR A 73 17.88 -7.25 0.17
N ILE A 74 18.49 -6.13 -0.23
CA ILE A 74 18.37 -4.85 0.50
C ILE A 74 16.91 -4.38 0.54
N MET A 75 16.19 -4.46 -0.58
CA MET A 75 14.76 -4.07 -0.61
C MET A 75 13.86 -5.04 0.15
N ALA A 76 14.17 -6.34 0.15
CA ALA A 76 13.43 -7.32 0.95
C ALA A 76 13.61 -7.05 2.46
N ILE A 77 14.83 -6.71 2.91
CA ILE A 77 15.10 -6.33 4.30
C ILE A 77 14.39 -5.02 4.65
N ALA A 78 14.51 -4.00 3.80
CA ALA A 78 13.86 -2.72 4.07
C ALA A 78 12.33 -2.92 4.13
N GLY A 79 11.77 -3.71 3.21
CA GLY A 79 10.35 -4.04 3.18
C GLY A 79 9.89 -4.82 4.42
N SER A 80 10.68 -5.80 4.89
CA SER A 80 10.36 -6.55 6.09
C SER A 80 10.40 -5.67 7.34
N ILE A 81 11.38 -4.78 7.47
CA ILE A 81 11.46 -3.80 8.56
C ILE A 81 10.23 -2.88 8.54
N THR A 82 9.85 -2.34 7.38
CA THR A 82 8.68 -1.47 7.27
C THR A 82 7.38 -2.20 7.61
N LEU A 83 7.25 -3.47 7.22
CA LEU A 83 6.09 -4.28 7.57
C LEU A 83 6.05 -4.51 9.09
N LEU A 84 7.19 -4.79 9.72
CA LEU A 84 7.32 -4.99 11.16
C LEU A 84 6.97 -3.71 11.95
N VAL A 85 7.48 -2.56 11.50
CA VAL A 85 7.13 -1.24 12.07
C VAL A 85 5.63 -0.96 11.88
N GLY A 86 5.10 -1.22 10.69
CA GLY A 86 3.67 -1.04 10.39
C GLY A 86 2.78 -1.87 11.31
N VAL A 87 3.14 -3.14 11.55
CA VAL A 87 2.44 -4.02 12.49
C VAL A 87 2.51 -3.49 13.92
N PHE A 88 3.69 -3.07 14.40
CA PHE A 88 3.82 -2.54 15.76
C PHE A 88 3.00 -1.27 15.97
N VAL A 89 3.02 -0.35 15.00
CA VAL A 89 2.24 0.88 15.09
C VAL A 89 0.75 0.57 14.94
N ALA A 90 0.33 -0.36 14.09
CA ALA A 90 -1.06 -0.80 14.02
C ALA A 90 -1.55 -1.37 15.37
N PHE A 91 -0.74 -2.20 16.05
CA PHE A 91 -1.04 -2.68 17.40
C PHE A 91 -1.13 -1.54 18.42
N PHE A 92 -0.26 -0.53 18.31
CA PHE A 92 -0.29 0.64 19.17
C PHE A 92 -1.55 1.50 18.93
N LEU A 93 -1.90 1.73 17.66
CA LEU A 93 -3.09 2.46 17.25
C LEU A 93 -4.38 1.75 17.71
N ALA A 94 -4.45 0.42 17.58
CA ALA A 94 -5.57 -0.37 18.10
C ALA A 94 -5.73 -0.24 19.63
N LYS A 95 -4.64 -0.06 20.39
CA LYS A 95 -4.73 0.23 21.82
C LYS A 95 -5.22 1.65 22.10
N ILE A 96 -4.79 2.62 21.30
CA ILE A 96 -5.21 4.03 21.40
C ILE A 96 -6.67 4.21 20.97
N GLU A 97 -7.21 3.35 20.10
CA GLU A 97 -8.59 3.41 19.63
C GLU A 97 -9.60 3.43 20.79
N ASN A 98 -9.25 2.84 21.94
CA ASN A 98 -10.05 2.88 23.17
C ASN A 98 -10.18 4.29 23.79
N PHE A 99 -9.34 5.24 23.39
CA PHE A 99 -9.27 6.60 23.92
C PHE A 99 -9.54 7.67 22.85
N LEU A 100 -9.16 7.42 21.60
CA LEU A 100 -9.41 8.31 20.46
C LEU A 100 -9.77 7.47 19.22
N PRO A 101 -10.78 7.82 18.42
CA PRO A 101 -11.07 7.11 17.20
C PRO A 101 -9.88 7.18 16.23
N VAL A 102 -9.40 6.02 15.79
CA VAL A 102 -8.29 5.90 14.84
C VAL A 102 -8.78 5.25 13.55
N ASP A 103 -8.53 5.90 12.40
CA ASP A 103 -8.76 5.28 11.10
C ASP A 103 -7.51 4.54 10.61
N LEU A 104 -7.53 3.21 10.73
CA LEU A 104 -6.46 2.32 10.26
C LEU A 104 -6.26 2.38 8.73
N ASN A 105 -7.28 2.74 7.96
CA ASN A 105 -7.14 2.90 6.51
C ASN A 105 -6.27 4.12 6.17
N LEU A 106 -6.46 5.21 6.92
CA LEU A 106 -5.69 6.44 6.78
C LEU A 106 -4.22 6.19 7.17
N TYR A 107 -4.00 5.40 8.22
CA TYR A 107 -2.66 4.95 8.60
C TYR A 107 -1.99 4.07 7.53
N ALA A 108 -2.71 3.10 6.98
CA ALA A 108 -2.20 2.25 5.89
C ALA A 108 -1.84 3.08 4.66
N GLY A 109 -2.70 4.03 4.26
CA GLY A 109 -2.44 4.97 3.18
C GLY A 109 -1.18 5.81 3.42
N PHE A 110 -0.99 6.32 4.64
CA PHE A 110 0.22 7.04 5.04
C PHE A 110 1.47 6.20 4.86
N LEU A 111 1.46 4.94 5.30
CA LEU A 111 2.61 4.03 5.13
C LEU A 111 2.95 3.80 3.65
N PHE A 112 1.95 3.60 2.79
CA PHE A 112 2.18 3.41 1.35
C PHE A 112 2.80 4.64 0.69
N VAL A 113 2.31 5.84 1.03
CA VAL A 113 2.84 7.10 0.51
C VAL A 113 4.26 7.35 1.05
N LEU A 114 4.48 7.16 2.34
CA LEU A 114 5.78 7.32 2.98
C LEU A 114 6.81 6.38 2.36
N TRP A 115 6.46 5.11 2.15
CA TRP A 115 7.33 4.13 1.51
C TRP A 115 7.68 4.51 0.07
N SER A 116 6.69 4.94 -0.70
CA SER A 116 6.89 5.41 -2.08
C SER A 116 7.80 6.64 -2.12
N PHE A 117 7.59 7.59 -1.20
CA PHE A 117 8.40 8.80 -1.08
C PHE A 117 9.85 8.49 -0.68
N LEU A 118 10.06 7.68 0.36
CA LEU A 118 11.39 7.26 0.82
C LEU A 118 12.14 6.52 -0.29
N THR A 119 11.45 5.68 -1.07
CA THR A 119 12.03 5.00 -2.23
C THR A 119 12.57 6.01 -3.26
N VAL A 120 11.81 7.08 -3.54
CA VAL A 120 12.25 8.15 -4.44
C VAL A 120 13.43 8.94 -3.86
N VAL A 121 13.36 9.33 -2.58
CA VAL A 121 14.39 10.14 -1.92
C VAL A 121 15.74 9.43 -1.85
N VAL A 122 15.75 8.15 -1.43
CA VAL A 122 16.99 7.35 -1.35
C VAL A 122 17.65 7.23 -2.72
N ARG A 123 16.85 7.19 -3.79
CA ARG A 123 17.34 7.08 -5.17
C ARG A 123 17.78 8.40 -5.78
N TRP A 124 17.23 9.52 -5.32
CA TRP A 124 17.65 10.83 -5.84
C TRP A 124 19.03 11.23 -5.33
N LYS A 125 19.48 10.64 -4.22
CA LYS A 125 20.76 10.95 -3.58
C LYS A 125 21.94 10.09 -4.09
N ASN A 126 21.66 9.04 -4.87
CA ASN A 126 22.62 8.14 -5.51
C ASN A 126 22.64 8.37 -7.02
#